data_AF-A0A6L6J9R2-F1
#
_entry.id   AF-A0A6L6J9R2-F1
#
_cell.length_a   1.000
_cell.length_b   1.000
_cell.length_c   1.000
_cell.angle_alpha   90.00
_cell.angle_beta   90.00
_cell.angle_gamma   90.00
#
_symmetry.space_group_name_H-M   'P 1'
#
loop_
_entity.id
_entity.type
_entity.pdbx_description
1 polymer ?
#
loop_
_entity_poly.entity_id
_entity_poly.type
_entity_poly.pdbx_seq_one_letter_code
_entity_poly.pdbx_strand_id
1 'polypeptide(L)'
;MLPIKLLDTSHETKDQEQDHIRRLDMMADVLASELSGEILGRDAVASACPRETTACLVGMLRDKGAERGLFIIVQKTSTLILQVFASVIDVGSEKLVNHKELNFRGDNDEAYRRAALFLARQLRDDG
;
A
#
# COMPACT_ATOMS: atom_id res chain seq x y z
N MET A 1 0.38 -7.12 5.66
CA MET A 1 0.27 -5.89 4.84
C MET A 1 -1.07 -5.25 5.09
N LEU A 2 -1.13 -3.92 5.21
CA LEU A 2 -2.41 -3.21 5.26
C LEU A 2 -2.94 -2.92 3.86
N PRO A 3 -4.27 -2.69 3.71
CA PRO A 3 -4.82 -2.26 2.43
C PRO A 3 -4.15 -0.99 1.92
N ILE A 4 -3.81 -0.98 0.63
CA ILE A 4 -3.22 0.18 -0.02
C ILE A 4 -4.27 1.30 -0.10
N LYS A 5 -3.85 2.52 0.23
CA LYS A 5 -4.69 3.73 0.17
C LYS A 5 -4.41 4.52 -1.09
N LEU A 6 -5.45 5.19 -1.60
CA LEU A 6 -5.33 6.18 -2.65
C LEU A 6 -5.53 7.57 -2.05
N LEU A 7 -4.64 8.48 -2.41
CA LEU A 7 -4.82 9.92 -2.25
C LEU A 7 -4.96 10.53 -3.66
N ASP A 8 -6.18 10.78 -4.10
CA ASP A 8 -6.41 11.47 -5.38
C ASP A 8 -6.41 12.99 -5.18
N THR A 9 -5.41 13.63 -5.78
CA THR A 9 -5.21 15.10 -5.79
C THR A 9 -5.32 15.67 -7.20
N SER A 10 -5.76 14.89 -8.19
CA SER A 10 -5.75 15.32 -9.58
C SER A 10 -6.88 16.28 -9.96
N HIS A 11 -7.92 16.38 -9.11
CA HIS A 11 -9.13 17.16 -9.39
C HIS A 11 -9.80 16.81 -10.73
N GLU A 12 -9.62 15.56 -11.21
CA GLU A 12 -10.25 15.10 -12.45
C GLU A 12 -11.74 14.82 -12.19
N THR A 13 -12.61 15.19 -13.13
CA THR A 13 -14.07 15.08 -12.96
C THR A 13 -14.62 13.69 -13.23
N LYS A 14 -13.80 12.80 -13.82
CA LYS A 14 -14.20 11.44 -14.15
C LYS A 14 -14.28 10.61 -12.87
N ASP A 15 -15.41 9.96 -12.64
CA ASP A 15 -15.52 8.93 -11.61
C ASP A 15 -14.73 7.68 -12.04
N GLN A 16 -13.76 7.31 -11.20
CA GLN A 16 -12.85 6.18 -11.39
C GLN A 16 -12.71 5.34 -10.12
N GLU A 17 -13.57 5.55 -9.12
CA GLU A 17 -13.41 4.95 -7.79
C GLU A 17 -13.27 3.42 -7.85
N GLN A 18 -14.16 2.77 -8.61
CA GLN A 18 -14.15 1.31 -8.78
C GLN A 18 -12.92 0.81 -9.52
N ASP A 19 -12.41 1.57 -10.50
CA ASP A 19 -11.17 1.21 -11.21
C ASP A 19 -9.98 1.29 -10.26
N HIS A 20 -9.93 2.33 -9.43
CA HIS A 20 -8.86 2.51 -8.44
C HIS A 20 -8.89 1.44 -7.37
N ILE A 21 -10.05 1.08 -6.81
CA ILE A 21 -10.17 -0.01 -5.84
C ILE A 21 -9.57 -1.30 -6.42
N ARG A 22 -10.00 -1.69 -7.63
CA ARG A 22 -9.49 -2.90 -8.31
C ARG A 22 -7.98 -2.85 -8.53
N ARG A 23 -7.43 -1.70 -8.92
CA ARG A 23 -6.00 -1.52 -9.15
C ARG A 23 -5.18 -1.57 -7.88
N LEU A 24 -5.67 -0.99 -6.79
CA LEU A 24 -5.03 -1.06 -5.47
C LEU A 24 -5.03 -2.47 -4.91
N ASP A 25 -6.14 -3.21 -5.07
CA ASP A 25 -6.23 -4.61 -4.66
C ASP A 25 -5.28 -5.49 -5.47
N MET A 26 -5.25 -5.34 -6.81
CA MET A 26 -4.28 -6.02 -7.66
C MET A 26 -2.83 -5.68 -7.28
N MET A 27 -2.53 -4.42 -6.98
CA MET A 27 -1.19 -4.01 -6.53
C MET A 27 -0.83 -4.67 -5.20
N ALA A 28 -1.78 -4.76 -4.26
CA ALA A 28 -1.60 -5.44 -2.99
C ALA A 28 -1.33 -6.95 -3.18
N ASP A 29 -2.09 -7.61 -4.05
CA ASP A 29 -1.92 -9.04 -4.36
C ASP A 29 -0.55 -9.34 -4.94
N VAL A 30 -0.07 -8.52 -5.89
CA VAL A 30 1.26 -8.66 -6.47
C VAL A 30 2.34 -8.51 -5.40
N LEU A 31 2.23 -7.49 -4.54
CA LEU A 31 3.21 -7.27 -3.47
C LEU A 31 3.18 -8.38 -2.42
N ALA A 32 2.01 -8.83 -2.01
CA ALA A 32 1.85 -9.93 -1.06
C ALA A 32 2.47 -11.23 -1.60
N SER A 33 2.23 -11.53 -2.88
CA SER A 33 2.86 -12.67 -3.56
C SER A 33 4.39 -12.54 -3.61
N GLU A 34 4.92 -11.39 -4.03
CA GLU A 34 6.37 -11.20 -4.21
C GLU A 34 7.15 -11.12 -2.89
N LEU A 35 6.50 -10.65 -1.81
CA LEU A 35 7.10 -10.49 -0.48
C LEU A 35 6.74 -11.63 0.48
N SER A 36 5.97 -12.64 0.02
CA SER A 36 5.43 -13.71 0.87
C SER A 36 4.67 -13.18 2.10
N GLY A 37 3.92 -12.09 1.91
CA GLY A 37 3.13 -11.43 2.95
C GLY A 37 1.65 -11.78 2.88
N GLU A 38 0.93 -11.54 3.98
CA GLU A 38 -0.53 -11.64 4.03
C GLU A 38 -1.17 -10.25 4.01
N ILE A 39 -2.33 -10.10 3.36
CA ILE A 39 -3.08 -8.84 3.30
C ILE A 39 -4.19 -8.85 4.35
N LEU A 40 -4.25 -7.81 5.19
CA LEU A 40 -5.41 -7.60 6.05
C LEU A 40 -6.54 -6.98 5.22
N GLY A 41 -7.75 -7.55 5.31
CA GLY A 41 -8.90 -7.08 4.56
C GLY A 41 -9.36 -5.67 4.99
N ARG A 42 -9.86 -4.88 4.03
CA ARG A 42 -10.34 -3.50 4.26
C ARG A 42 -11.40 -3.42 5.35
N ASP A 43 -12.39 -4.31 5.33
CA ASP A 43 -13.48 -4.32 6.33
C ASP A 43 -12.98 -4.69 7.72
N ALA A 44 -12.00 -5.61 7.81
CA ALA A 44 -11.39 -5.99 9.08
C ALA A 44 -10.63 -4.80 9.69
N VAL A 45 -9.88 -4.06 8.87
CA VAL A 45 -9.17 -2.85 9.30
C VAL A 45 -10.15 -1.74 9.69
N ALA A 46 -11.19 -1.49 8.90
CA ALA A 46 -12.18 -0.46 9.17
C ALA A 46 -12.97 -0.74 10.46
N SER A 47 -13.28 -2.01 10.74
CA SER A 47 -13.97 -2.44 11.96
C SER A 47 -13.08 -2.35 13.20
N ALA A 48 -11.83 -2.83 13.12
CA ALA A 48 -10.91 -2.84 14.25
C ALA A 48 -10.28 -1.46 14.54
N CYS A 49 -10.00 -0.69 13.48
CA CYS A 49 -9.34 0.60 13.54
C CYS A 49 -10.10 1.68 12.74
N PRO A 50 -11.28 2.14 13.20
CA PRO A 50 -12.13 3.08 12.43
C PRO A 50 -11.48 4.43 12.09
N ARG A 51 -10.49 4.85 12.91
CA ARG A 51 -9.72 6.09 12.69
C ARG A 51 -8.36 5.84 12.04
N GLU A 52 -8.01 4.58 11.81
CA GLU A 52 -6.76 4.15 11.18
C GLU A 52 -5.50 4.85 11.74
N THR A 53 -5.46 5.09 13.05
CA THR A 53 -4.28 5.67 13.69
C THR A 53 -3.12 4.68 13.62
N THR A 54 -1.89 5.19 13.51
CA THR A 54 -0.68 4.34 13.45
C THR A 54 -0.63 3.33 14.61
N ALA A 55 -0.91 3.78 15.84
CA ALA A 55 -0.91 2.92 17.02
C ALA A 55 -1.93 1.76 16.91
N CYS A 56 -3.14 2.03 16.40
CA CYS A 56 -4.15 0.98 16.22
C CYS A 56 -3.73 -0.02 15.15
N LEU A 57 -3.26 0.48 14.00
CA LEU A 57 -2.85 -0.36 12.87
C LEU A 57 -1.64 -1.24 13.20
N VAL A 58 -0.65 -0.69 13.93
CA VAL A 58 0.50 -1.47 14.40
C VAL A 58 0.07 -2.49 15.46
N GLY A 59 -0.85 -2.14 16.37
CA GLY A 59 -1.46 -3.09 17.31
C GLY A 59 -2.16 -4.25 16.60
N MET A 60 -2.95 -3.96 15.55
CA MET A 60 -3.62 -4.99 14.75
C MET A 60 -2.62 -5.93 14.05
N LEU A 61 -1.51 -5.39 13.52
CA LEU A 61 -0.43 -6.20 12.95
C LEU A 61 0.23 -7.09 14.01
N ARG A 62 0.46 -6.55 15.22
CA ARG A 62 1.00 -7.30 16.36
C ARG A 62 0.07 -8.45 16.78
N ASP A 63 -1.23 -8.20 16.87
CA ASP A 63 -2.22 -9.22 17.24
C ASP A 63 -2.31 -10.35 16.19
N LYS A 64 -1.92 -10.06 14.95
CA LYS A 64 -1.78 -11.04 13.86
C LYS A 64 -0.41 -11.73 13.82
N GLY A 65 0.47 -11.45 14.79
CA GLY A 65 1.81 -12.05 14.86
C GLY A 65 2.77 -11.56 13.78
N ALA A 66 2.50 -10.41 13.16
CA ALA A 66 3.39 -9.86 12.15
C ALA A 66 4.66 -9.29 12.79
N GLU A 67 5.82 -9.64 12.25
CA GLU A 67 7.11 -9.04 12.62
C GLU A 67 7.29 -7.67 11.95
N ARG A 68 6.88 -7.57 10.68
CA ARG A 68 6.95 -6.35 9.87
C ARG A 68 5.56 -5.95 9.37
N GLY A 69 5.28 -4.66 9.41
CA GLY A 69 4.12 -4.00 8.81
C GLY A 69 4.51 -3.29 7.53
N LEU A 70 3.65 -3.37 6.50
CA LEU A 70 3.83 -2.62 5.25
C LEU A 70 2.61 -1.72 5.04
N PHE A 71 2.87 -0.42 4.96
CA PHE A 71 1.91 0.66 4.76
C PHE A 71 2.21 1.30 3.40
N ILE A 72 1.20 1.39 2.54
CA ILE A 72 1.39 1.94 1.19
C ILE A 72 0.30 2.95 0.88
N ILE A 73 0.73 4.11 0.37
CA ILE A 73 -0.14 5.15 -0.16
C ILE A 73 0.24 5.38 -1.62
N VAL A 74 -0.73 5.30 -2.51
CA VAL A 74 -0.63 5.75 -3.90
C VAL A 74 -1.21 7.16 -3.95
N GLN A 75 -0.42 8.14 -4.39
CA GLN A 75 -0.91 9.47 -4.70
C GLN A 75 -1.14 9.59 -6.21
N LYS A 76 -2.33 9.99 -6.61
CA LYS A 76 -2.65 10.36 -7.99
C LYS A 76 -2.63 11.88 -8.10
N THR A 77 -1.76 12.39 -8.97
CA THR A 77 -1.69 13.83 -9.30
C THR A 77 -2.34 14.10 -10.66
N SER A 78 -2.36 13.09 -11.55
CA SER A 78 -3.11 13.09 -12.81
C SER A 78 -3.25 11.66 -13.32
N THR A 79 -4.10 11.44 -14.31
CA THR A 79 -4.15 10.18 -15.09
C THR A 79 -2.76 9.78 -15.64
N LEU A 80 -1.85 10.74 -15.85
CA LEU A 80 -0.50 10.46 -16.35
C LEU A 80 0.52 10.17 -15.24
N ILE A 81 0.39 10.76 -14.05
CA ILE A 81 1.45 10.79 -13.02
C ILE A 81 0.90 10.35 -11.67
N LEU A 82 1.52 9.30 -11.11
CA LEU A 82 1.25 8.77 -9.79
C LEU A 82 2.55 8.54 -9.03
N GLN A 83 2.46 8.59 -7.70
CA GLN A 83 3.56 8.30 -6.79
C GLN A 83 3.13 7.22 -5.79
N VAL A 84 4.06 6.34 -5.42
CA VAL A 84 3.87 5.37 -4.35
C VAL A 84 4.80 5.73 -3.20
N PHE A 85 4.26 5.73 -1.98
CA PHE A 85 4.98 5.83 -0.73
C PHE A 85 4.79 4.53 0.03
N ALA A 86 5.87 3.81 0.30
CA ALA A 86 5.84 2.52 0.98
C ALA A 86 6.71 2.56 2.23
N SER A 87 6.11 2.33 3.40
CA SER A 87 6.77 2.32 4.70
C SER A 87 6.73 0.94 5.31
N VAL A 88 7.91 0.42 5.65
CA VAL A 88 8.05 -0.83 6.42
C VAL A 88 8.31 -0.47 7.88
N ILE A 89 7.44 -0.95 8.75
CA ILE A 89 7.51 -0.77 10.19
C ILE A 89 7.92 -2.09 10.84
N ASP A 90 8.88 -2.05 11.76
CA ASP A 90 9.12 -3.14 12.70
C ASP A 90 8.04 -3.09 13.79
N VAL A 91 7.24 -4.15 13.90
CA VAL A 91 6.04 -4.16 14.76
C VAL A 91 6.40 -4.26 16.24
N GLY A 92 7.53 -4.89 16.57
CA GLY A 92 8.01 -5.05 17.93
C GLY A 92 8.50 -3.74 18.55
N SER A 93 9.30 -2.98 17.81
CA SER A 93 9.85 -1.69 18.24
C SER A 93 9.01 -0.48 17.83
N GLU A 94 7.99 -0.69 16.99
CA GLU A 94 7.15 0.36 16.38
C GLU A 94 7.93 1.41 15.58
N LYS A 95 9.05 1.02 14.97
CA LYS A 95 9.94 1.93 14.23
C LYS A 95 9.84 1.74 12.73
N LEU A 96 9.93 2.84 11.99
CA LEU A 96 10.18 2.82 10.55
C LEU A 96 11.58 2.25 10.30
N VAL A 97 11.64 1.14 9.56
CA VAL A 97 12.91 0.45 9.24
C VAL A 97 13.28 0.57 7.77
N ASN A 98 12.30 0.81 6.89
CA ASN A 98 12.56 1.07 5.49
C ASN A 98 11.46 1.99 4.92
N HIS A 99 11.84 2.86 3.98
CA HIS A 99 10.92 3.70 3.24
C HIS A 99 11.34 3.76 1.77
N LYS A 100 10.38 3.50 0.87
CA LYS A 100 10.57 3.57 -0.58
C LYS A 100 9.54 4.51 -1.19
N GLU A 101 10.04 5.37 -2.06
CA GLU A 101 9.22 6.24 -2.89
C GLU A 101 9.54 6.01 -4.36
N LEU A 102 8.51 5.96 -5.20
CA LEU A 102 8.71 5.91 -6.65
C LEU A 102 7.57 6.61 -7.37
N ASN A 103 7.91 7.21 -8.50
CA ASN A 103 6.93 7.73 -9.45
C ASN A 103 6.69 6.71 -10.55
N PHE A 104 5.44 6.56 -10.97
CA PHE A 104 5.08 5.75 -12.13
C PHE A 104 4.06 6.49 -12.99
N ARG A 105 3.96 6.10 -14.26
CA ARG A 105 3.14 6.79 -15.25
C ARG A 105 2.03 5.90 -15.78
N GLY A 106 0.84 6.48 -15.87
CA GLY A 106 -0.37 5.86 -16.38
C GLY A 106 -1.27 5.32 -15.27
N ASP A 107 -2.50 5.85 -15.21
CA ASP A 107 -3.57 5.34 -14.35
C ASP A 107 -4.29 4.17 -15.05
N ASN A 108 -3.60 3.02 -15.14
CA ASN A 108 -4.11 1.77 -15.72
C ASN A 108 -3.48 0.53 -15.07
N ASP A 109 -4.08 -0.64 -15.31
CA ASP A 109 -3.74 -1.88 -14.62
C ASP A 109 -2.27 -2.31 -14.85
N GLU A 110 -1.75 -2.16 -16.07
CA GLU A 110 -0.38 -2.54 -16.38
C GLU A 110 0.64 -1.65 -15.65
N ALA A 111 0.36 -0.35 -15.55
CA ALA A 111 1.23 0.59 -14.83
C ALA A 111 1.28 0.28 -13.32
N TYR A 112 0.13 0.00 -12.70
CA TYR A 112 0.06 -0.40 -11.29
C TYR A 112 0.79 -1.74 -11.06
N ARG A 113 0.61 -2.72 -11.94
CA ARG A 113 1.31 -4.02 -11.85
C ARG A 113 2.83 -3.85 -11.94
N ARG A 114 3.32 -3.06 -12.89
CA ARG A 114 4.76 -2.80 -13.04
C ARG A 114 5.34 -2.05 -11.84
N ALA A 115 4.61 -1.06 -11.32
CA ALA A 115 4.99 -0.36 -10.11
C ALA A 115 5.10 -1.31 -8.90
N ALA A 116 4.11 -2.21 -8.73
CA ALA A 116 4.11 -3.23 -7.69
C ALA A 116 5.33 -4.15 -7.77
N LEU A 117 5.61 -4.71 -8.96
CA LEU A 117 6.76 -5.60 -9.18
C LEU A 117 8.10 -4.89 -8.94
N PHE A 118 8.21 -3.62 -9.35
CA PHE A 118 9.41 -2.83 -9.12
C PHE A 118 9.59 -2.53 -7.63
N LEU A 119 8.53 -2.11 -6.94
CA LEU A 119 8.55 -1.86 -5.49
C LEU A 119 8.91 -3.13 -4.71
N ALA A 120 8.34 -4.28 -5.07
CA ALA A 120 8.64 -5.55 -4.41
C ALA A 120 10.13 -5.90 -4.49
N ARG A 121 10.76 -5.72 -5.66
CA ARG A 121 12.20 -5.88 -5.82
C ARG A 121 12.98 -4.93 -4.90
N GLN A 122 12.64 -3.64 -4.91
CA GLN A 122 13.28 -2.64 -4.04
C GLN A 122 13.14 -2.95 -2.55
N LEU A 123 12.03 -3.53 -2.11
CA LEU A 123 11.81 -3.89 -0.71
C LEU A 123 12.56 -5.18 -0.30
N ARG A 124 12.84 -6.08 -1.25
CA ARG A 124 13.66 -7.28 -1.01
C ARG A 124 15.16 -6.96 -0.96
N ASP A 125 15.62 -6.07 -1.85
CA ASP A 125 17.05 -5.78 -2.00
C ASP A 125 17.62 -4.96 -0.81
N ASP A 126 16.75 -4.27 -0.07
CA ASP A 126 17.10 -3.47 1.12
C ASP A 126 16.83 -4.20 2.46
N GLY A 127 16.33 -5.43 2.42
CA GLY A 127 15.83 -6.19 3.59
C GLY A 127 16.84 -7.16 4.18
#